data_AF-A0A851KFS8-F1
#
_entry.id   AF-A0A851KFS8-F1
#
_cell.length_a   1.000
_cell.length_b   1.000
_cell.length_c   1.000
_cell.angle_alpha   90.00
_cell.angle_beta   90.00
_cell.angle_gamma   90.00
#
_symmetry.space_group_name_H-M   'P 1'
#
loop_
_entity.id
_entity.type
_entity.pdbx_description
1 polymer ?
#
loop_
_entity_poly.entity_id
_entity_poly.type
_entity_poly.pdbx_seq_one_letter_code
_entity_poly.pdbx_strand_id
1 'polypeptide(L)'
;WPTSGAGPSQVSPLSPQVLAYNRHTFATASQRLLISVTPAPGGDAPFQAEFLVGNRDVEELLPEAAREMFLQASAGLWERGDLHVINVTSALDRGGRVPLPIEGRREGVYVQVGSHSPFSPCLASAVSPQSRSRCHRGQRPLASCYDTFAPHFSIRWCNLTLVRPPWCPPRVPRAPQPLLTPPPLQLQVGPSPTTPGPVWGSGVLEEGGGFEPPTEVAPRELLPAFLVTLLVPLAVAALLCLLLGHLMCCRREGV
;
A
#
# COMPACT_ATOMS: atom_id res chain seq x y z
N TRP A 1 -20.83 26.68 16.10
CA TRP A 1 -20.42 26.39 17.49
C TRP A 1 -21.69 26.17 18.30
N PRO A 2 -21.84 25.06 19.03
CA PRO A 2 -20.78 24.34 19.73
C PRO A 2 -20.21 23.17 18.94
N THR A 3 -18.95 22.93 19.24
CA THR A 3 -18.07 21.83 18.86
C THR A 3 -18.36 20.60 19.69
N SER A 4 -18.71 19.48 19.05
CA SER A 4 -18.36 18.17 19.59
C SER A 4 -17.05 17.74 18.93
N GLY A 5 -15.99 17.68 19.73
CA GLY A 5 -14.73 17.10 19.30
C GLY A 5 -14.95 15.63 19.00
N ALA A 6 -14.80 15.25 17.73
CA ALA A 6 -14.59 13.88 17.36
C ALA A 6 -13.21 13.47 17.90
N GLY A 7 -13.20 12.79 19.05
CA GLY A 7 -12.07 11.97 19.48
C GLY A 7 -11.75 10.90 18.44
N PRO A 8 -10.58 10.25 18.53
CA PRO A 8 -9.94 9.53 17.44
C PRO A 8 -10.91 8.51 16.85
N SER A 9 -11.15 8.66 15.56
CA SER A 9 -12.03 7.84 14.73
C SER A 9 -11.84 6.37 15.06
N GLN A 10 -12.80 5.75 15.76
CA GLN A 10 -12.90 4.29 15.75
C GLN A 10 -13.22 3.90 14.32
N VAL A 11 -12.20 3.49 13.58
CA VAL A 11 -12.40 2.89 12.27
C VAL A 11 -12.99 1.52 12.52
N SER A 12 -14.30 1.36 12.27
CA SER A 12 -14.97 0.07 12.39
C SER A 12 -14.21 -0.98 11.58
N PRO A 13 -13.97 -2.18 12.13
CA PRO A 13 -13.22 -3.20 11.42
C PRO A 13 -13.95 -3.60 10.13
N LEU A 14 -13.22 -3.57 9.02
CA LEU A 14 -13.73 -3.99 7.72
C LEU A 14 -13.71 -5.52 7.67
N SER A 15 -14.81 -6.15 7.24
CA SER A 15 -14.91 -7.61 7.17
C SER A 15 -15.17 -8.14 5.75
N PRO A 16 -14.19 -8.04 4.82
CA PRO A 16 -14.41 -8.51 3.46
C PRO A 16 -14.49 -10.04 3.42
N GLN A 17 -15.36 -10.57 2.56
CA GLN A 17 -15.43 -11.99 2.24
C GLN A 17 -14.58 -12.27 1.00
N VAL A 18 -13.55 -13.10 1.16
CA VAL A 18 -12.75 -13.62 0.06
C VAL A 18 -13.36 -14.93 -0.38
N LEU A 19 -13.70 -15.05 -1.66
CA LEU A 19 -14.17 -16.28 -2.28
C LEU A 19 -13.10 -16.77 -3.26
N ALA A 20 -12.58 -17.96 -3.01
CA ALA A 20 -11.66 -18.66 -3.90
C ALA A 20 -12.37 -19.87 -4.53
N TYR A 21 -12.04 -20.17 -5.77
CA TYR A 21 -12.49 -21.40 -6.44
C TYR A 21 -11.31 -22.10 -7.10
N ASN A 22 -11.29 -23.43 -6.98
CA ASN A 22 -10.34 -24.25 -7.69
C ASN A 22 -10.77 -24.36 -9.16
N ARG A 23 -9.89 -23.97 -10.09
CA ARG A 23 -10.19 -23.94 -11.52
C ARG A 23 -10.39 -25.33 -12.15
N HIS A 24 -9.85 -26.38 -11.54
CA HIS A 24 -9.91 -27.75 -12.07
C HIS A 24 -11.07 -28.56 -11.46
N THR A 25 -11.31 -28.39 -10.16
CA THR A 25 -12.37 -29.15 -9.44
C THR A 25 -13.65 -28.35 -9.22
N PHE A 26 -13.64 -27.05 -9.52
CA PHE A 26 -14.73 -26.10 -9.25
C PHE A 26 -15.14 -26.00 -7.77
N ALA A 27 -14.38 -26.61 -6.85
CA ALA A 27 -14.61 -26.49 -5.43
C ALA A 27 -14.39 -25.04 -4.98
N THR A 28 -15.30 -24.51 -4.16
CA THR A 28 -15.24 -23.15 -3.64
C THR A 28 -14.89 -23.13 -2.16
N ALA A 29 -14.07 -22.19 -1.74
CA ALA A 29 -13.80 -21.88 -0.34
C ALA A 29 -14.07 -20.39 -0.12
N SER A 30 -14.66 -20.03 1.03
CA SER A 30 -14.89 -18.63 1.37
C SER A 30 -14.43 -18.33 2.78
N GLN A 31 -13.79 -17.18 2.98
CA GLN A 31 -13.31 -16.76 4.29
C GLN A 31 -13.63 -15.28 4.50
N ARG A 32 -14.11 -14.93 5.70
CA ARG A 32 -14.20 -13.53 6.11
C ARG A 32 -12.91 -13.13 6.79
N LEU A 33 -12.25 -12.10 6.26
CA LEU A 33 -11.10 -11.48 6.90
C LEU A 33 -11.64 -10.39 7.83
N LEU A 34 -11.00 -10.18 8.99
CA LEU A 34 -11.28 -9.03 9.85
C LEU A 34 -10.09 -8.08 9.76
N ILE A 35 -10.29 -6.90 9.20
CA ILE A 35 -9.27 -5.87 9.03
C ILE A 35 -9.56 -4.75 10.02
N SER A 36 -8.78 -4.67 11.10
CA SER A 36 -8.83 -3.56 12.04
C SER A 36 -7.75 -2.52 11.69
N VAL A 37 -8.18 -1.28 11.44
CA VAL A 37 -7.28 -0.15 11.22
C VAL A 37 -7.07 0.54 12.56
N THR A 38 -5.88 0.37 13.14
CA THR A 38 -5.48 1.08 14.35
C THR A 38 -4.66 2.31 13.99
N PRO A 39 -4.90 3.47 14.63
CA PRO A 39 -4.04 4.63 14.48
C PRO A 39 -2.60 4.27 14.86
N ALA A 40 -1.63 4.79 14.11
CA ALA A 40 -0.23 4.62 14.46
C ALA A 40 0.05 5.22 15.85
N PRO A 41 0.84 4.54 16.71
CA PRO A 41 1.04 4.97 18.11
C PRO A 41 1.70 6.36 18.24
N GLY A 42 2.40 6.83 17.21
CA GLY A 42 3.01 8.17 17.15
C GLY A 42 2.12 9.25 16.54
N GLY A 43 0.90 8.95 16.11
CA GLY A 43 0.09 9.86 15.28
C GLY A 43 0.65 10.03 13.86
N ASP A 44 0.11 10.99 13.11
CA ASP A 44 0.52 11.23 11.72
C ASP A 44 1.99 11.66 11.64
N ALA A 45 2.74 11.08 10.70
CA ALA A 45 4.08 11.55 10.37
C ALA A 45 4.02 12.84 9.55
N PRO A 46 4.42 14.01 10.09
CA PRO A 46 4.33 15.28 9.38
C PRO A 46 5.36 15.42 8.25
N PHE A 47 6.53 14.76 8.37
CA PHE A 47 7.56 14.74 7.35
C PHE A 47 7.48 13.43 6.59
N GLN A 48 7.09 13.51 5.32
CA GLN A 48 6.91 12.32 4.48
C GLN A 48 7.71 12.48 3.21
N ALA A 49 8.39 11.41 2.79
CA ALA A 49 9.07 11.35 1.52
C ALA A 49 8.54 10.17 0.70
N GLU A 50 8.29 10.40 -0.58
CA GLU A 50 7.85 9.36 -1.50
C GLU A 50 8.97 9.07 -2.49
N PHE A 51 9.40 7.80 -2.52
CA PHE A 51 10.47 7.31 -3.37
C PHE A 51 9.91 6.40 -4.45
N LEU A 52 10.34 6.59 -5.70
CA LEU A 52 10.08 5.62 -6.76
C LEU A 52 11.24 4.61 -6.83
N VAL A 53 10.96 3.38 -6.43
CA VAL A 53 11.87 2.24 -6.52
C VAL A 53 11.71 1.61 -7.90
N GLY A 54 12.77 1.60 -8.70
CA GLY A 54 12.71 1.16 -10.10
C GLY A 54 13.01 -0.32 -10.34
N ASN A 55 13.47 -1.06 -9.33
CA ASN A 55 13.93 -2.44 -9.43
C ASN A 55 13.15 -3.43 -8.55
N ARG A 56 11.92 -3.08 -8.16
CA ARG A 56 11.04 -3.92 -7.33
C ARG A 56 9.60 -3.78 -7.79
N ASP A 57 8.82 -4.83 -7.57
CA ASP A 57 7.36 -4.84 -7.69
C ASP A 57 6.69 -4.81 -6.31
N VAL A 58 5.38 -4.58 -6.23
CA VAL A 58 4.66 -4.37 -4.96
C VAL A 58 4.83 -5.59 -4.07
N GLU A 59 4.66 -6.77 -4.66
CA GLU A 59 4.75 -8.09 -4.03
C GLU A 59 6.12 -8.35 -3.39
N GLU A 60 7.19 -7.74 -3.90
CA GLU A 60 8.54 -7.86 -3.33
C GLU A 60 8.80 -6.92 -2.15
N LEU A 61 8.02 -5.83 -2.03
CA LEU A 61 8.11 -4.85 -0.96
C LEU A 61 7.04 -5.03 0.12
N LEU A 62 6.03 -5.87 -0.11
CA LEU A 62 5.02 -6.21 0.90
C LEU A 62 5.58 -6.98 2.11
N PRO A 63 6.52 -7.93 1.97
CA PRO A 63 7.07 -8.67 3.12
C PRO A 63 7.76 -7.76 4.13
N GLU A 64 7.61 -8.08 5.43
CA GLU A 64 8.14 -7.26 6.52
C GLU A 64 9.66 -7.06 6.42
N ALA A 65 10.42 -8.13 6.16
CA ALA A 65 11.86 -8.06 5.99
C ALA A 65 12.30 -7.10 4.88
N ALA A 66 11.55 -7.02 3.77
CA ALA A 66 11.84 -6.09 2.68
C ALA A 66 11.57 -4.64 3.07
N ARG A 67 10.47 -4.40 3.82
CA ARG A 67 10.13 -3.07 4.36
C ARG A 67 11.17 -2.61 5.38
N GLU A 68 11.60 -3.48 6.29
CA GLU A 68 12.64 -3.17 7.28
C GLU A 68 13.98 -2.86 6.60
N MET A 69 14.38 -3.65 5.60
CA MET A 69 15.60 -3.39 4.84
C MET A 69 15.54 -2.02 4.12
N PHE A 70 14.37 -1.66 3.59
CA PHE A 70 14.16 -0.35 2.97
C PHE A 70 14.23 0.78 4.02
N LEU A 71 13.58 0.61 5.17
CA LEU A 71 13.63 1.57 6.27
C LEU A 71 15.06 1.78 6.78
N GLN A 72 15.82 0.69 6.95
CA GLN A 72 17.21 0.73 7.36
C GLN A 72 18.08 1.50 6.37
N ALA A 73 17.90 1.27 5.06
CA ALA A 73 18.57 2.07 4.03
C ALA A 73 18.16 3.55 4.12
N SER A 74 16.89 3.84 4.37
CA SER A 74 16.37 5.21 4.44
C SER A 74 16.75 5.97 5.74
N ALA A 75 17.25 5.29 6.77
CA ALA A 75 17.56 5.85 8.09
C ALA A 75 18.43 7.12 8.05
N GLY A 76 19.45 7.12 7.19
CA GLY A 76 20.37 8.26 7.05
C GLY A 76 19.80 9.49 6.34
N LEU A 77 18.56 9.41 5.83
CA LEU A 77 17.93 10.50 5.09
C LEU A 77 17.12 11.45 5.98
N TRP A 78 16.91 11.09 7.25
CA TRP A 78 16.29 11.91 8.29
C TRP A 78 17.29 12.27 9.39
N GLU A 79 17.01 13.32 10.16
CA GLU A 79 17.86 13.69 11.31
C GLU A 79 17.74 12.70 12.48
N ARG A 80 16.60 11.98 12.62
CA ARG A 80 16.39 10.90 13.60
C ARG A 80 15.57 9.76 13.00
N GLY A 81 15.65 8.58 13.64
CA GLY A 81 15.26 7.29 13.06
C GLY A 81 13.86 6.76 13.41
N ASP A 82 12.85 7.61 13.60
CA ASP A 82 11.46 7.19 13.85
C ASP A 82 10.70 6.94 12.53
N LEU A 83 11.27 6.11 11.68
CA LEU A 83 10.78 5.89 10.32
C LEU A 83 9.78 4.74 10.23
N HIS A 84 8.72 4.94 9.46
CA HIS A 84 7.77 3.89 9.12
C HIS A 84 7.24 4.08 7.69
N VAL A 85 6.86 2.96 7.06
CA VAL A 85 6.23 2.99 5.74
C VAL A 85 4.76 3.38 5.91
N ILE A 86 4.36 4.47 5.26
CA ILE A 86 2.97 4.97 5.24
C ILE A 86 2.17 4.28 4.13
N ASN A 87 2.77 4.15 2.95
CA ASN A 87 2.08 3.65 1.76
C ASN A 87 3.06 2.97 0.79
N VAL A 88 2.57 1.95 0.10
CA VAL A 88 3.26 1.25 -0.99
C VAL A 88 2.28 1.17 -2.15
N THR A 89 2.59 1.81 -3.28
CA THR A 89 1.69 1.88 -4.44
C THR A 89 2.42 1.46 -5.71
N SER A 90 1.75 0.69 -6.58
CA SER A 90 2.33 0.31 -7.87
C SER A 90 2.57 1.54 -8.75
N ALA A 91 3.66 1.55 -9.52
CA ALA A 91 3.88 2.58 -10.52
C ALA A 91 2.85 2.52 -11.67
N LEU A 92 2.24 1.34 -11.92
CA LEU A 92 1.19 1.17 -12.93
C LEU A 92 -0.08 1.95 -12.56
N ASP A 93 -0.47 1.94 -11.28
CA ASP A 93 -1.68 2.63 -10.78
C ASP A 93 -1.62 4.16 -10.98
N ARG A 94 -0.41 4.71 -11.19
CA ARG A 94 -0.19 6.15 -11.44
C ARG A 94 0.05 6.49 -12.90
N GLY A 95 -0.47 5.67 -13.83
CA GLY A 95 -0.37 5.91 -15.27
C GLY A 95 0.89 5.31 -15.90
N GLY A 96 1.48 4.30 -15.28
CA GLY A 96 2.48 3.45 -15.92
C GLY A 96 1.88 2.77 -17.16
N ARG A 97 2.62 2.73 -18.28
CA ARG A 97 2.12 2.14 -19.52
C ARG A 97 2.14 0.61 -19.43
N VAL A 98 0.99 0.02 -19.74
CA VAL A 98 0.76 -1.38 -20.10
C VAL A 98 1.57 -1.69 -21.39
N PRO A 99 2.34 -2.79 -21.47
CA PRO A 99 1.85 -4.15 -21.26
C PRO A 99 2.22 -4.76 -19.90
N LEU A 100 1.48 -5.83 -19.59
CA LEU A 100 1.69 -6.82 -18.52
C LEU A 100 3.17 -7.21 -18.32
N PRO A 101 3.54 -7.75 -17.15
CA PRO A 101 4.92 -8.00 -16.74
C PRO A 101 5.77 -8.58 -17.87
N ILE A 102 6.74 -7.81 -18.36
CA ILE A 102 7.73 -8.29 -19.32
C ILE A 102 8.77 -9.05 -18.48
N GLU A 103 8.96 -10.34 -18.75
CA GLU A 103 9.92 -11.16 -18.00
C GLU A 103 11.28 -10.44 -17.88
N GLY A 104 11.74 -10.27 -16.63
CA GLY A 104 12.99 -9.60 -16.31
C GLY A 104 12.92 -8.07 -16.16
N ARG A 105 11.74 -7.44 -16.27
CA ARG A 105 11.56 -6.00 -16.05
C ARG A 105 10.54 -5.72 -14.95
N ARG A 106 10.99 -5.01 -13.92
CA ARG A 106 10.16 -4.55 -12.79
C ARG A 106 9.35 -3.32 -13.19
N GLU A 107 8.09 -3.23 -12.76
CA GLU A 107 7.24 -2.08 -13.06
C GLU A 107 7.61 -0.86 -12.22
N GLY A 108 8.13 -1.11 -11.02
CA GLY A 108 8.50 -0.10 -10.04
C GLY A 108 7.38 0.21 -9.07
N VAL A 109 7.77 0.73 -7.90
CA VAL A 109 6.88 0.94 -6.75
C VAL A 109 7.17 2.29 -6.12
N TYR A 110 6.11 3.03 -5.80
CA TYR A 110 6.17 4.20 -4.94
C TYR A 110 6.11 3.76 -3.47
N VAL A 111 7.14 4.09 -2.70
CA VAL A 111 7.21 3.84 -1.26
C VAL A 111 7.20 5.19 -0.53
N GLN A 112 6.18 5.40 0.29
CA GLN A 112 6.03 6.58 1.11
C GLN A 112 6.51 6.28 2.52
N VAL A 113 7.50 7.03 2.99
CA VAL A 113 8.10 6.89 4.34
C VAL A 113 7.79 8.14 5.15
N GLY A 114 7.36 7.94 6.39
CA GLY A 114 7.03 8.97 7.35
C GLY A 114 7.98 9.01 8.53
N SER A 115 8.19 10.19 9.09
CA SER A 115 8.81 10.41 10.41
C SER A 115 8.34 11.74 11.02
N HIS A 116 8.48 11.87 12.34
CA HIS A 116 8.28 13.12 13.07
C HIS A 116 9.51 14.04 13.03
N SER A 117 10.64 13.49 12.60
CA SER A 117 11.90 14.19 12.42
C SER A 117 11.98 14.87 11.04
N PRO A 118 12.68 16.01 10.94
CA PRO A 118 12.86 16.67 9.66
C PRO A 118 13.85 15.92 8.76
N PHE A 119 13.78 16.22 7.46
CA PHE A 119 14.70 15.69 6.46
C PHE A 119 16.14 16.13 6.69
N SER A 120 17.08 15.25 6.32
CA SER A 120 18.50 15.59 6.25
C SER A 120 18.77 16.69 5.21
N PRO A 121 19.87 17.45 5.35
CA PRO A 121 20.28 18.45 4.35
C PRO A 121 20.45 17.84 2.95
N CYS A 122 20.90 16.59 2.86
CA CYS A 122 21.04 15.90 1.59
C CYS A 122 19.69 15.65 0.92
N LEU A 123 18.71 15.11 1.66
CA LEU A 123 17.41 14.83 1.07
C LEU A 123 16.70 16.13 0.64
N ALA A 124 16.89 17.20 1.41
CA ALA A 124 16.42 18.53 1.03
C ALA A 124 17.09 19.07 -0.26
N SER A 125 18.40 18.84 -0.44
CA SER A 125 19.11 19.27 -1.65
C SER A 125 18.70 18.47 -2.89
N ALA A 126 18.30 17.20 -2.71
CA ALA A 126 17.82 16.32 -3.77
C ALA A 126 16.60 16.89 -4.51
N VAL A 127 15.72 17.63 -3.82
CA VAL A 127 14.51 18.26 -4.42
C VAL A 127 14.65 19.75 -4.72
N SER A 128 15.87 20.30 -4.61
CA SER A 128 16.15 21.73 -4.83
C SER A 128 15.82 22.17 -6.28
N PRO A 129 15.58 23.48 -6.52
CA PRO A 129 15.34 23.99 -7.88
C PRO A 129 16.46 23.63 -8.87
N GLN A 130 17.70 23.58 -8.40
CA GLN A 130 18.85 23.18 -9.20
C GLN A 130 18.79 21.68 -9.56
N SER A 131 18.45 20.82 -8.60
CA SER A 131 18.23 19.39 -8.84
C SER A 131 17.09 19.14 -9.83
N ARG A 132 15.96 19.86 -9.70
CA ARG A 132 14.85 19.81 -10.68
C ARG A 132 15.32 20.22 -12.08
N SER A 133 16.06 21.32 -12.18
CA SER A 133 16.63 21.80 -13.45
C SER A 133 17.58 20.79 -14.10
N ARG A 134 18.32 20.01 -13.29
CA ARG A 134 19.18 18.92 -13.78
C ARG A 134 18.35 17.74 -14.26
N CYS A 135 17.34 17.34 -13.50
CA CYS A 135 16.41 16.28 -13.87
C CYS A 135 15.72 16.56 -15.21
N HIS A 136 15.30 17.81 -15.47
CA HIS A 136 14.74 18.22 -16.76
C HIS A 136 15.71 18.09 -17.94
N ARG A 137 17.02 18.09 -17.68
CA ARG A 137 18.09 17.88 -18.66
C ARG A 137 18.59 16.42 -18.70
N GLY A 138 17.92 15.49 -18.03
CA GLY A 138 18.37 14.10 -17.89
C GLY A 138 19.63 13.94 -17.04
N GLN A 139 20.02 14.98 -16.29
CA GLN A 139 21.19 14.96 -15.41
C GLN A 139 20.80 14.53 -14.00
N ARG A 140 21.77 13.97 -13.26
CA ARG A 140 21.58 13.54 -11.87
C ARG A 140 21.35 14.74 -10.93
N PRO A 141 20.48 14.60 -9.91
CA PRO A 141 20.23 15.67 -8.94
C PRO A 141 21.44 15.93 -8.03
N LEU A 142 21.43 17.08 -7.35
CA LEU A 142 22.45 17.45 -6.37
C LEU A 142 22.11 16.84 -5.00
N ALA A 143 22.39 15.56 -4.84
CA ALA A 143 22.25 14.82 -3.59
C ALA A 143 23.56 14.07 -3.32
N SER A 144 24.12 14.15 -2.11
CA SER A 144 25.30 13.37 -1.70
C SER A 144 24.96 11.95 -1.21
N CYS A 145 23.69 11.69 -0.92
CA CYS A 145 23.12 10.47 -0.37
C CYS A 145 22.46 9.60 -1.46
N TYR A 146 22.81 9.84 -2.73
CA TYR A 146 22.15 9.15 -3.86
C TYR A 146 22.41 7.63 -3.87
N ASP A 147 23.54 7.21 -3.28
CA ASP A 147 23.98 5.81 -3.18
C ASP A 147 23.45 5.10 -1.92
N THR A 148 22.74 5.78 -1.03
CA THR A 148 22.30 5.24 0.28
C THR A 148 21.44 3.96 0.17
N PHE A 149 20.77 3.77 -0.96
CA PHE A 149 19.90 2.62 -1.22
C PHE A 149 20.58 1.48 -1.99
N ALA A 150 21.78 1.71 -2.52
CA ALA A 150 22.53 0.71 -3.26
C ALA A 150 23.13 -0.34 -2.29
N PRO A 151 23.29 -1.60 -2.74
CA PRO A 151 22.91 -2.14 -4.04
C PRO A 151 21.45 -2.62 -4.12
N HIS A 152 20.73 -2.63 -3.00
CA HIS A 152 19.46 -3.35 -2.87
C HIS A 152 18.27 -2.67 -3.56
N PHE A 153 18.25 -1.34 -3.61
CA PHE A 153 17.17 -0.55 -4.22
C PHE A 153 17.71 0.52 -5.16
N SER A 154 17.11 0.59 -6.35
CA SER A 154 17.42 1.59 -7.37
C SER A 154 16.39 2.71 -7.33
N ILE A 155 16.70 3.79 -6.62
CA ILE A 155 15.80 4.94 -6.48
C ILE A 155 15.86 5.85 -7.71
N ARG A 156 14.68 6.19 -8.25
CA ARG A 156 14.52 7.23 -9.28
C ARG A 156 14.45 8.60 -8.59
N TRP A 157 15.60 9.16 -8.26
CA TRP A 157 15.71 10.41 -7.49
C TRP A 157 15.00 11.62 -8.10
N CYS A 158 14.83 11.67 -9.42
CA CYS A 158 14.07 12.74 -10.08
C CYS A 158 12.55 12.68 -9.86
N ASN A 159 12.04 11.58 -9.29
CA ASN A 159 10.65 11.37 -8.93
C ASN A 159 10.42 11.50 -7.41
N LEU A 160 11.45 11.91 -6.65
CA LEU A 160 11.35 12.12 -5.21
C LEU A 160 10.41 13.28 -4.90
N THR A 161 9.42 13.05 -4.04
CA THR A 161 8.57 14.11 -3.50
C THR A 161 8.68 14.17 -1.98
N LEU A 162 8.68 15.39 -1.44
CA LEU A 162 8.77 15.64 0.00
C LEU A 162 7.54 16.43 0.46
N VAL A 163 6.84 15.92 1.46
CA VAL A 163 5.74 16.58 2.16
C VAL A 163 6.25 17.02 3.53
N ARG A 164 5.98 18.28 3.89
CA ARG A 164 6.35 18.86 5.17
C ARG A 164 5.16 19.63 5.74
N PRO A 165 5.07 19.77 7.06
CA PRO A 165 3.98 20.53 7.67
C PRO A 165 4.10 22.02 7.32
N PRO A 166 2.97 22.73 7.14
CA PRO A 166 2.95 24.14 6.74
C PRO A 166 3.60 25.07 7.77
N TRP A 167 3.64 24.67 9.04
CA TRP A 167 4.28 25.42 10.13
C TRP A 167 5.81 25.25 10.18
N CYS A 168 6.41 24.42 9.31
CA CYS A 168 7.86 24.34 9.12
C CYS A 168 8.30 25.10 7.85
N PRO A 169 8.80 26.34 7.98
CA PRO A 169 9.37 27.05 6.83
C PRO A 169 10.61 26.33 6.30
N PRO A 170 10.92 26.45 5.00
CA PRO A 170 12.15 25.88 4.44
C PRO A 170 13.35 26.46 5.20
N ARG A 171 14.30 25.60 5.60
CA ARG A 171 15.57 26.08 6.16
C ARG A 171 16.28 26.91 5.09
N VAL A 172 16.21 28.23 5.23
CA VAL A 172 17.11 29.14 4.51
C VAL A 172 18.51 28.85 5.06
N PRO A 173 19.55 28.72 4.21
CA PRO A 173 20.92 28.65 4.69
C PRO A 173 21.16 29.84 5.61
N ARG A 174 21.31 29.56 6.91
CA ARG A 174 21.56 30.59 7.90
C ARG A 174 22.94 31.16 7.55
N ALA A 175 22.99 32.45 7.19
CA ALA A 175 24.26 33.17 7.09
C ALA A 175 25.06 32.90 8.37
N PRO A 176 26.40 32.71 8.30
CA PRO A 176 27.20 32.38 9.47
C PRO A 176 26.96 33.44 10.55
N GLN A 177 26.29 33.04 11.62
CA GLN A 177 26.08 33.89 12.78
C GLN A 177 27.41 33.94 13.55
N PRO A 178 27.89 35.12 13.97
CA PRO A 178 29.01 35.18 14.89
C PRO A 178 28.63 34.48 16.20
N LEU A 179 29.56 33.67 16.73
CA LEU A 179 29.40 32.92 17.97
C LEU A 179 28.99 33.85 19.11
N LEU A 180 27.73 33.76 19.53
CA LEU A 180 27.30 34.24 20.83
C LEU A 180 27.09 33.00 21.71
N THR A 181 27.95 32.89 22.72
CA THR A 181 27.92 31.87 23.75
C THR A 181 26.56 31.83 24.45
N PRO A 182 25.89 30.67 24.56
CA PRO A 182 24.66 30.55 25.33
C PRO A 182 24.95 30.58 26.84
N PRO A 183 24.07 31.16 27.67
CA PRO A 183 24.13 31.03 29.12
C PRO A 183 23.77 29.59 29.56
N PRO A 184 24.18 29.15 30.76
CA PRO A 184 23.98 27.78 31.20
C PRO A 184 22.48 27.47 31.41
N LEU A 185 22.01 26.42 30.74
CA LEU A 185 20.70 25.80 30.97
C LEU A 185 20.76 25.00 32.27
N GLN A 186 19.90 25.33 33.24
CA GLN A 186 19.63 24.45 34.38
C GLN A 186 18.60 23.39 33.99
N LEU A 187 18.98 22.13 34.18
CA LEU A 187 18.16 20.95 33.96
C LEU A 187 17.21 20.77 35.15
N GLN A 188 15.90 20.86 34.96
CA GLN A 188 14.92 20.37 35.93
C GLN A 188 14.25 19.12 35.36
N VAL A 189 14.54 17.98 35.98
CA VAL A 189 13.94 16.68 35.68
C VAL A 189 12.80 16.45 36.67
N GLY A 190 11.57 16.39 36.18
CA GLY A 190 10.42 15.89 36.94
C GLY A 190 10.05 14.49 36.45
N PRO A 191 9.72 13.53 37.33
CA PRO A 191 9.29 12.20 36.90
C PRO A 191 7.84 12.24 36.37
N SER A 192 7.62 11.65 35.20
CA SER A 192 6.28 11.38 34.67
C SER A 192 5.81 9.99 35.17
N PRO A 193 4.57 9.82 35.64
CA PRO A 193 4.08 8.53 36.10
C PRO A 193 3.91 7.56 34.93
N THR A 194 4.60 6.43 34.99
CA THR A 194 4.43 5.30 34.08
C THR A 194 3.34 4.38 34.63
N THR A 195 2.17 4.35 34.00
CA THR A 195 1.16 3.32 34.26
C THR A 195 1.50 2.09 33.41
N PRO A 196 1.62 0.88 33.98
CA PRO A 196 1.79 -0.34 33.20
C PRO A 196 0.50 -0.66 32.45
N GLY A 197 0.52 -0.57 31.12
CA GLY A 197 -0.51 -1.13 30.26
C GLY A 197 -0.44 -2.66 30.24
N PRO A 198 -1.54 -3.35 29.90
CA PRO A 198 -1.56 -4.81 29.82
C PRO A 198 -0.66 -5.31 28.69
N VAL A 199 0.10 -6.36 29.00
CA VAL A 199 0.96 -7.06 28.04
C VAL A 199 0.08 -7.93 27.15
N TRP A 200 0.05 -7.61 25.86
CA TRP A 200 -0.57 -8.42 24.83
C TRP A 200 0.47 -9.34 24.19
N GLY A 201 0.10 -10.59 23.97
CA GLY A 201 0.93 -11.57 23.28
C GLY A 201 1.21 -11.19 21.82
N SER A 202 2.20 -11.85 21.23
CA SER A 202 2.87 -11.46 19.99
C SER A 202 1.97 -11.29 18.76
N GLY A 203 0.75 -11.85 18.75
CA GLY A 203 -0.16 -11.80 17.60
C GLY A 203 0.38 -12.44 16.30
N VAL A 204 1.61 -12.96 16.35
CA VAL A 204 2.29 -13.70 15.29
C VAL A 204 1.81 -15.15 15.36
N LEU A 205 1.26 -15.64 14.26
CA LEU A 205 1.11 -17.08 14.06
C LEU A 205 2.51 -17.67 13.89
N GLU A 206 2.85 -18.63 14.75
CA GLU A 206 4.12 -19.37 14.72
C GLU A 206 4.43 -19.86 13.30
N GLU A 207 5.62 -19.53 12.82
CA GLU A 207 6.12 -19.93 11.52
C GLU A 207 6.32 -21.46 11.50
N GLY A 208 5.34 -22.17 10.91
CA GLY A 208 5.37 -23.64 10.81
C GLY A 208 4.08 -24.36 11.19
N GLY A 209 3.03 -23.66 11.65
CA GLY A 209 1.70 -24.26 11.82
C GLY A 209 1.09 -24.61 10.47
N GLY A 210 0.92 -25.90 10.18
CA GLY A 210 0.19 -26.36 9.00
C GLY A 210 -1.17 -25.68 8.92
N PHE A 211 -1.45 -25.04 7.78
CA PHE A 211 -2.75 -24.46 7.49
C PHE A 211 -3.78 -25.59 7.38
N GLU A 212 -4.45 -25.92 8.48
CA GLU A 212 -5.70 -26.70 8.50
C GLU A 212 -6.87 -25.70 8.53
N PRO A 213 -7.36 -25.26 7.36
CA PRO A 213 -8.54 -24.43 7.32
C PRO A 213 -9.72 -25.21 7.89
N PRO A 214 -10.64 -24.57 8.63
CA PRO A 214 -11.89 -25.19 9.04
C PRO A 214 -12.61 -25.74 7.81
N THR A 215 -12.77 -27.06 7.76
CA THR A 215 -13.25 -27.82 6.59
C THR A 215 -14.73 -27.57 6.27
N GLU A 216 -15.46 -26.85 7.12
CA GLU A 216 -16.89 -26.66 6.95
C GLU A 216 -17.27 -25.20 6.68
N VAL A 217 -17.42 -24.91 5.40
CA VAL A 217 -18.29 -23.84 4.91
C VAL A 217 -19.49 -24.52 4.29
N ALA A 218 -20.70 -24.12 4.70
CA ALA A 218 -21.93 -24.65 4.11
C ALA A 218 -21.84 -24.56 2.57
N PRO A 219 -21.94 -25.69 1.85
CA PRO A 219 -21.82 -25.70 0.40
C PRO A 219 -22.87 -24.75 -0.15
N ARG A 220 -22.44 -23.71 -0.86
CA ARG A 220 -23.36 -22.99 -1.73
C ARG A 220 -23.61 -23.91 -2.92
N GLU A 221 -24.80 -24.50 -2.95
CA GLU A 221 -25.28 -25.29 -4.07
C GLU A 221 -25.45 -24.38 -5.30
N LEU A 222 -24.39 -24.25 -6.12
CA LEU A 222 -24.45 -23.55 -7.41
C LEU A 222 -25.12 -24.41 -8.50
N LEU A 223 -25.27 -25.72 -8.26
CA LEU A 223 -25.90 -26.68 -9.15
C LEU A 223 -27.31 -26.26 -9.63
N PRO A 224 -28.24 -25.79 -8.77
CA PRO A 224 -29.54 -25.28 -9.23
C PRO A 224 -29.42 -24.07 -10.15
N ALA A 225 -28.52 -23.12 -9.87
CA ALA A 225 -28.33 -21.95 -10.74
C ALA A 225 -27.81 -22.37 -12.12
N PHE A 226 -26.84 -23.28 -12.16
CA PHE A 226 -26.29 -23.84 -13.39
C PHE A 226 -27.36 -24.60 -14.21
N LEU A 227 -28.16 -25.45 -13.57
CA LEU A 227 -29.26 -26.18 -14.22
C LEU A 227 -30.31 -25.24 -14.79
N VAL A 228 -30.67 -24.17 -14.07
CA VAL A 228 -31.60 -23.15 -14.58
C VAL A 228 -31.02 -22.43 -15.79
N THR A 229 -29.73 -22.02 -15.73
CA THR A 229 -29.07 -21.38 -16.87
C THR A 229 -28.96 -22.28 -18.10
N LEU A 230 -28.86 -23.60 -17.93
CA LEU A 230 -28.74 -24.56 -19.04
C LEU A 230 -30.09 -25.03 -19.58
N LEU A 231 -31.01 -25.44 -18.70
CA LEU A 231 -32.27 -26.09 -19.06
C LEU A 231 -33.29 -25.10 -19.63
N VAL A 232 -33.33 -23.86 -19.14
CA VAL A 232 -34.27 -22.84 -19.64
C VAL A 232 -34.04 -22.55 -21.14
N PRO A 233 -32.82 -22.22 -21.62
CA PRO A 233 -32.61 -21.98 -23.04
C PRO A 233 -32.80 -23.25 -23.89
N LEU A 234 -32.46 -24.44 -23.37
CA LEU A 234 -32.75 -25.72 -24.04
C LEU A 234 -34.26 -25.96 -24.21
N ALA A 235 -35.05 -25.70 -23.18
CA ALA A 235 -36.51 -25.84 -23.22
C ALA A 235 -37.13 -24.84 -24.20
N VAL A 236 -36.67 -23.58 -24.20
CA VAL A 236 -37.10 -22.56 -25.16
C VAL A 236 -36.75 -22.97 -26.59
N ALA A 237 -35.52 -23.44 -26.82
CA ALA A 237 -35.10 -23.92 -28.14
C ALA A 237 -35.95 -25.12 -28.60
N ALA A 238 -36.21 -26.09 -27.73
CA ALA A 238 -37.06 -27.24 -28.04
C ALA A 238 -38.50 -26.81 -28.35
N LEU A 239 -39.07 -25.87 -27.59
CA LEU A 239 -40.41 -25.34 -27.84
C LEU A 239 -40.49 -24.63 -29.19
N LEU A 240 -39.49 -23.81 -29.53
CA LEU A 240 -39.38 -23.15 -30.82
C LEU A 240 -39.23 -24.16 -31.96
N CYS A 241 -38.41 -25.20 -31.79
CA CYS A 241 -38.26 -26.27 -32.78
C CYS A 241 -39.58 -27.03 -33.00
N LEU A 242 -40.32 -27.36 -31.95
CA LEU A 242 -41.63 -28.01 -32.05
C LEU A 242 -42.66 -27.10 -32.73
N LEU A 243 -42.67 -25.81 -32.38
CA LEU A 243 -43.59 -24.83 -32.96
C LEU A 243 -43.30 -24.59 -34.45
N LEU A 244 -42.02 -24.46 -34.83
CA LEU A 244 -41.59 -24.39 -36.22
C LEU A 244 -41.91 -25.69 -36.97
N GLY A 245 -41.66 -26.85 -36.37
CA GLY A 245 -42.01 -28.15 -36.94
C GLY A 245 -43.52 -28.30 -37.15
N HIS A 246 -44.33 -27.85 -36.20
CA HIS A 246 -45.79 -27.83 -36.33
C HIS A 246 -46.24 -26.86 -37.44
N LEU A 247 -45.67 -25.66 -37.54
CA LEU A 247 -45.97 -24.73 -38.62
C LEU A 247 -45.56 -25.31 -39.99
N MET A 248 -44.40 -25.97 -40.08
CA MET A 248 -43.89 -26.55 -41.33
C MET A 248 -44.62 -27.84 -41.75
N CYS A 249 -45.07 -28.67 -40.82
CA CYS A 249 -45.79 -29.92 -41.12
C CYS A 249 -47.31 -29.72 -41.20
N CYS A 250 -47.90 -28.92 -40.31
CA CYS A 250 -49.35 -28.78 -40.20
C CYS A 250 -49.92 -27.56 -40.96
N ARG A 251 -49.11 -26.57 -41.35
CA ARG A 251 -49.56 -25.48 -42.26
C ARG A 251 -49.08 -25.63 -43.70
N ARG A 252 -48.42 -26.75 -44.02
CA ARG A 252 -48.07 -27.11 -45.41
C ARG A 252 -49.14 -27.97 -46.09
N GLU A 253 -50.35 -28.01 -45.55
CA GLU A 253 -51.56 -28.29 -46.33
C GLU A 253 -52.17 -26.97 -46.79
N GLY A 254 -51.47 -26.37 -47.76
CA GLY A 254 -52.02 -25.38 -48.68
C GLY A 254 -51.98 -25.98 -50.08
N VAL A 255 -52.79 -27.03 -50.29
CA VAL A 255 -53.37 -27.43 -51.57
C VAL A 255 -54.88 -27.28 -51.42
#